data_AF-A0A2D9SYT3-F1
#
_entry.id   AF-A0A2D9SYT3-F1
#
_cell.length_a   1.000
_cell.length_b   1.000
_cell.length_c   1.000
_cell.angle_alpha   90.00
_cell.angle_beta   90.00
_cell.angle_gamma   90.00
#
_symmetry.space_group_name_H-M   'P 1'
#
loop_
_entity.id
_entity.type
_entity.pdbx_description
1 polymer ?
#
loop_
_entity_poly.entity_id
_entity_poly.type
_entity_poly.pdbx_seq_one_letter_code
_entity_poly.pdbx_strand_id
1 'polypeptide(L)'
;MTLRPFARALQQGDIARARVLWEATTGRLGLLPLPDHDGELFEGVLVPREEPVSPSAAADLARSWERLDRAYAPCEDAELTTEVRDLVRELARTTGLTADLGEDHLFVVLGSRGEARALARFTGDEWRALVGDAPTDGRTAEVFRTQRDLFVP
;
A
#
# COMPACT_ATOMS: atom_id res chain seq x y z
N MET A 1 5.20 -26.00 -0.08
CA MET A 1 5.44 -24.68 -0.69
C MET A 1 6.53 -23.99 0.11
N THR A 2 7.49 -23.34 -0.56
CA THR A 2 8.58 -22.61 0.12
C THR A 2 8.08 -21.21 0.48
N LEU A 3 8.09 -20.87 1.77
CA LEU A 3 7.74 -19.52 2.23
C LEU A 3 8.67 -18.47 1.63
N ARG A 4 8.09 -17.33 1.25
CA ARG A 4 8.81 -16.14 0.79
C ARG A 4 9.70 -15.59 1.91
N PRO A 5 10.81 -14.88 1.58
CA PRO A 5 11.74 -14.40 2.59
C PRO A 5 11.09 -13.55 3.70
N PHE A 6 10.17 -12.66 3.33
CA PHE A 6 9.44 -11.82 4.27
C PHE A 6 8.51 -12.64 5.17
N ALA A 7 7.65 -13.47 4.56
CA ALA A 7 6.75 -14.39 5.26
C ALA A 7 7.50 -15.31 6.24
N ARG A 8 8.64 -15.84 5.81
CA ARG A 8 9.51 -16.67 6.64
C ARG A 8 10.03 -15.90 7.86
N ALA A 9 10.54 -14.68 7.66
CA ALA A 9 11.07 -13.86 8.74
C ALA A 9 9.98 -13.54 9.79
N LEU A 10 8.77 -13.15 9.34
CA LEU A 10 7.63 -12.93 10.22
C LEU A 10 7.25 -14.18 11.01
N GLN A 11 7.11 -15.33 10.36
CA GLN A 11 6.73 -16.57 11.04
C GLN A 11 7.80 -17.08 12.03
N GLN A 12 9.05 -16.69 11.84
CA GLN A 12 10.16 -16.98 12.76
C GLN A 12 10.28 -15.95 13.90
N GLY A 13 9.51 -14.86 13.87
CA GLY A 13 9.61 -13.76 14.84
C GLY A 13 10.85 -12.86 14.62
N ASP A 14 11.52 -12.96 13.46
CA ASP A 14 12.66 -12.11 13.11
C ASP A 14 12.16 -10.78 12.51
N ILE A 15 11.68 -9.92 13.40
CA ILE A 15 11.02 -8.66 13.03
C ILE A 15 11.98 -7.67 12.38
N ALA A 16 13.24 -7.63 12.85
CA ALA A 16 14.26 -6.78 12.24
C ALA A 16 14.49 -7.15 10.77
N ARG A 17 14.64 -8.45 10.47
CA ARG A 17 14.77 -8.91 9.09
C ARG A 17 13.51 -8.67 8.28
N ALA A 18 12.33 -8.93 8.85
CA ALA A 18 11.07 -8.68 8.16
C ALA A 18 10.94 -7.19 7.76
N ARG A 19 11.33 -6.27 8.66
CA ARG A 19 11.30 -4.83 8.40
C ARG A 19 12.25 -4.42 7.27
N VAL A 20 13.49 -4.93 7.26
CA VAL A 20 14.44 -4.69 6.16
C VAL A 20 13.89 -5.17 4.83
N LEU A 21 13.28 -6.36 4.79
CA LEU A 21 12.69 -6.92 3.57
C LEU A 21 11.48 -6.12 3.10
N TRP A 22 10.68 -5.62 4.04
CA TRP A 22 9.53 -4.76 3.77
C TRP A 22 9.97 -3.43 3.16
N GLU A 23 10.85 -2.69 3.86
CA GLU A 23 11.39 -1.39 3.40
C GLU A 23 12.07 -1.51 2.04
N ALA A 24 12.84 -2.59 1.81
CA ALA A 24 13.44 -2.84 0.50
C ALA A 24 12.40 -3.11 -0.59
N THR A 25 11.30 -3.80 -0.27
CA THR A 25 10.23 -4.10 -1.22
C THR A 25 9.42 -2.86 -1.56
N THR A 26 8.95 -2.12 -0.55
CA THR A 26 8.17 -0.89 -0.72
C THR A 26 9.00 0.20 -1.38
N GLY A 27 10.27 0.34 -1.00
CA GLY A 27 11.22 1.27 -1.63
C GLY A 27 11.49 0.95 -3.10
N ARG A 28 11.69 -0.34 -3.44
CA ARG A 28 11.85 -0.77 -4.84
C ARG A 28 10.60 -0.50 -5.70
N LEU A 29 9.42 -0.66 -5.12
CA LEU A 29 8.15 -0.47 -5.82
C LEU A 29 7.66 0.98 -5.82
N GLY A 30 8.32 1.87 -5.07
CA GLY A 30 7.86 3.25 -4.89
C GLY A 30 6.48 3.34 -4.24
N LEU A 31 6.18 2.44 -3.30
CA LEU A 31 4.91 2.41 -2.59
C LEU A 31 5.12 2.74 -1.11
N LEU A 32 4.35 3.67 -0.56
CA LEU A 32 4.27 3.90 0.88
C LEU A 32 2.86 3.58 1.36
N PRO A 33 2.66 2.50 2.11
CA PRO A 33 1.39 2.21 2.75
C PRO A 33 1.06 3.28 3.78
N LEU A 34 -0.20 3.72 3.83
CA LEU A 34 -0.71 4.63 4.85
C LEU A 34 -1.63 3.84 5.79
N PRO A 35 -1.30 3.73 7.09
CA PRO A 35 -2.02 2.87 8.02
C PRO A 35 -3.30 3.53 8.54
N ASP A 36 -3.42 4.84 8.33
CA ASP A 36 -4.45 5.72 8.86
C ASP A 36 -4.90 6.67 7.74
N HIS A 37 -6.19 6.65 7.48
CA HIS A 37 -6.87 7.49 6.50
C HIS A 37 -8.36 7.55 6.84
N ASP A 38 -9.05 8.55 6.30
CA ASP A 38 -10.49 8.71 6.43
C ASP A 38 -11.21 7.57 5.69
N GLY A 39 -12.22 6.96 6.31
CA GLY A 39 -12.99 5.87 5.69
C GLY A 39 -13.88 6.33 4.53
N GLU A 40 -14.12 7.64 4.40
CA GLU A 40 -14.96 8.23 3.36
C GLU A 40 -14.19 8.65 2.11
N LEU A 41 -12.88 8.40 2.03
CA LEU A 41 -12.07 8.71 0.85
C LEU A 41 -12.61 8.07 -0.44
N PHE A 42 -12.40 8.70 -1.60
CA PHE A 42 -12.73 8.05 -2.87
C PHE A 42 -11.91 6.78 -3.09
N GLU A 43 -12.55 5.75 -3.64
CA GLU A 43 -11.92 4.49 -4.06
C GLU A 43 -11.19 4.67 -5.40
N GLY A 44 -10.13 3.90 -5.62
CA GLY A 44 -9.36 3.90 -6.85
C GLY A 44 -8.08 4.75 -6.81
N VAL A 45 -7.59 5.11 -7.99
CA VAL A 45 -6.36 5.89 -8.15
C VAL A 45 -6.70 7.37 -8.20
N LEU A 46 -6.04 8.16 -7.37
CA LEU A 46 -6.18 9.60 -7.28
C LEU A 46 -4.87 10.28 -7.66
N VAL A 47 -4.94 11.38 -8.40
CA VAL A 47 -3.76 12.17 -8.81
C VAL A 47 -3.87 13.60 -8.29
N PRO A 48 -2.75 14.26 -7.94
CA PRO A 48 -2.76 15.66 -7.53
C PRO A 48 -3.38 16.56 -8.61
N ARG A 49 -4.21 17.53 -8.22
CA ARG A 49 -4.85 18.47 -9.17
C ARG A 49 -3.88 19.51 -9.72
N GLU A 50 -2.93 19.94 -8.90
CA GLU A 50 -1.98 21.00 -9.23
C GLU A 50 -0.56 20.45 -9.13
N GLU A 51 0.15 20.74 -8.03
CA GLU A 51 1.53 20.36 -7.84
C GLU A 51 1.65 19.02 -7.10
N PRO A 52 2.69 18.20 -7.42
CA PRO A 52 3.02 17.04 -6.61
C PRO A 52 3.32 17.44 -5.17
N VAL A 53 2.70 16.75 -4.21
CA VAL A 53 2.91 17.02 -2.78
C VAL A 53 3.94 16.05 -2.20
N SER A 54 4.54 16.40 -1.07
CA SER A 54 5.39 15.46 -0.34
C SER A 54 4.58 14.26 0.16
N PRO A 55 5.19 13.09 0.36
CA PRO A 55 4.50 11.94 0.96
C PRO A 55 3.90 12.23 2.34
N SER A 56 4.57 13.04 3.15
CA SER A 56 4.05 13.47 4.45
C SER A 56 2.79 14.32 4.32
N ALA A 57 2.76 15.27 3.37
CA ALA A 57 1.57 16.08 3.12
C ALA A 57 0.41 15.22 2.58
N ALA A 58 0.70 14.23 1.73
CA ALA A 58 -0.32 13.29 1.26
C ALA A 58 -0.93 12.48 2.42
N ALA A 59 -0.10 12.02 3.38
CA ALA A 59 -0.57 11.33 4.58
C ALA A 59 -1.45 12.23 5.47
N ASP A 60 -1.09 13.50 5.64
CA ASP A 60 -1.90 14.45 6.41
C ASP A 60 -3.23 14.78 5.73
N LEU A 61 -3.26 14.84 4.39
CA LEU A 61 -4.49 15.06 3.62
C LEU A 61 -5.40 13.84 3.68
N ALA A 62 -4.86 12.63 3.64
CA ALA A 62 -5.62 11.38 3.68
C ALA A 62 -6.46 11.19 4.95
N ARG A 63 -6.17 11.95 6.03
CA ARG A 63 -6.96 11.94 7.28
C ARG A 63 -8.25 12.78 7.22
N SER A 64 -8.56 13.39 6.07
CA SER A 64 -9.77 14.19 5.88
C SER A 64 -10.22 14.13 4.43
N TRP A 65 -11.39 13.55 4.19
CA TRP A 65 -11.98 13.48 2.85
C TRP A 65 -12.07 14.84 2.17
N GLU A 66 -12.60 15.85 2.84
CA GLU A 66 -12.76 17.20 2.27
C GLU A 66 -11.42 17.82 1.83
N ARG A 67 -10.35 17.61 2.60
CA ARG A 67 -9.03 18.16 2.29
C ARG A 67 -8.42 17.40 1.11
N LEU A 68 -8.56 16.09 1.09
CA LEU A 68 -8.05 15.27 0.00
C LEU A 68 -8.75 15.57 -1.32
N ASP A 69 -10.09 15.66 -1.33
CA ASP A 69 -10.90 15.95 -2.53
C ASP A 69 -10.53 17.30 -3.20
N ARG A 70 -10.12 18.28 -2.39
CA ARG A 70 -9.61 19.56 -2.91
C ARG A 70 -8.23 19.45 -3.54
N ALA A 71 -7.38 18.53 -3.06
CA ALA A 71 -6.00 18.40 -3.51
C ALA A 71 -5.82 17.35 -4.63
N TYR A 72 -6.72 16.37 -4.69
CA TYR A 72 -6.65 15.23 -5.59
C TYR A 72 -7.93 15.08 -6.42
N ALA A 73 -7.82 14.42 -7.56
CA ALA A 73 -8.94 14.02 -8.40
C ALA A 73 -8.83 12.55 -8.80
N PRO A 74 -9.95 11.89 -9.14
CA PRO A 74 -9.90 10.58 -9.79
C PRO A 74 -8.98 10.58 -11.02
N CYS A 75 -8.19 9.53 -11.16
CA CYS A 75 -7.28 9.37 -12.28
C CYS A 75 -8.05 8.98 -13.55
N GLU A 76 -7.93 9.79 -14.61
CA GLU A 76 -8.51 9.48 -15.93
C GLU A 76 -7.54 8.69 -16.84
N ASP A 77 -6.30 8.50 -16.39
CA ASP A 77 -5.27 7.75 -17.11
C ASP A 77 -5.35 6.25 -16.78
N ALA A 78 -5.82 5.47 -17.76
CA ALA A 78 -5.96 4.02 -17.64
C ALA A 78 -4.61 3.28 -17.59
N GLU A 79 -3.56 3.82 -18.22
CA GLU A 79 -2.23 3.22 -18.18
C GLU A 79 -1.63 3.38 -16.77
N LEU A 80 -1.69 4.59 -16.22
CA LEU A 80 -1.25 4.85 -14.84
C LEU A 80 -2.06 4.01 -13.84
N THR A 81 -3.37 3.92 -14.02
CA THR A 81 -4.22 3.08 -13.17
C THR A 81 -3.81 1.62 -13.21
N THR A 82 -3.47 1.10 -14.40
CA THR A 82 -2.99 -0.28 -14.57
C THR A 82 -1.62 -0.47 -13.92
N GLU A 83 -0.69 0.46 -14.14
CA GLU A 83 0.64 0.45 -13.54
C GLU A 83 0.57 0.39 -12.01
N VAL A 84 -0.24 1.26 -11.39
CA VAL A 84 -0.42 1.31 -9.93
C VAL A 84 -0.97 -0.01 -9.39
N ARG A 85 -1.97 -0.59 -10.05
CA ARG A 85 -2.54 -1.89 -9.64
C ARG A 85 -1.53 -3.02 -9.75
N ASP A 86 -0.66 -3.00 -10.77
CA ASP A 86 0.39 -3.99 -10.94
C ASP A 86 1.48 -3.87 -9.87
N LEU A 87 1.89 -2.65 -9.49
CA LEU A 87 2.81 -2.42 -8.37
C LEU A 87 2.24 -2.97 -7.05
N VAL A 88 0.97 -2.71 -6.78
CA VAL A 88 0.29 -3.18 -5.57
C VAL A 88 0.16 -4.71 -5.57
N ARG A 89 -0.17 -5.32 -6.72
CA ARG A 89 -0.20 -6.78 -6.87
C ARG A 89 1.18 -7.40 -6.65
N GLU A 90 2.23 -6.76 -7.15
CA GLU A 90 3.62 -7.19 -6.97
C GLU A 90 4.07 -7.10 -5.50
N LEU A 91 3.64 -6.08 -4.75
CA LEU A 91 3.85 -6.00 -3.31
C LEU A 91 3.25 -7.21 -2.59
N ALA A 92 1.98 -7.53 -2.85
CA ALA A 92 1.30 -8.68 -2.27
C ALA A 92 1.96 -10.01 -2.68
N ARG A 93 2.41 -10.13 -3.94
CA ARG A 93 3.15 -11.30 -4.46
C ARG A 93 4.59 -11.40 -3.97
N THR A 94 5.22 -10.32 -3.52
CA THR A 94 6.58 -10.40 -2.96
C THR A 94 6.53 -10.75 -1.47
N THR A 95 5.53 -10.24 -0.77
CA THR A 95 5.42 -10.36 0.69
C THR A 95 4.59 -11.57 1.13
N GLY A 96 3.57 -11.94 0.37
CA GLY A 96 2.57 -12.94 0.81
C GLY A 96 1.45 -12.35 1.66
N LEU A 97 1.37 -11.02 1.76
CA LEU A 97 0.31 -10.32 2.47
C LEU A 97 -0.86 -10.06 1.51
N THR A 98 -1.75 -11.03 1.35
CA THR A 98 -2.88 -10.93 0.41
C THR A 98 -4.21 -10.60 1.10
N ALA A 99 -4.28 -10.70 2.42
CA ALA A 99 -5.53 -10.52 3.16
C ALA A 99 -5.41 -9.51 4.32
N ASP A 100 -4.30 -8.77 4.43
CA ASP A 100 -3.91 -8.28 5.75
C ASP A 100 -3.16 -6.95 5.88
N LEU A 101 -3.46 -5.95 5.04
CA LEU A 101 -3.00 -4.58 5.36
C LEU A 101 -4.06 -3.78 6.14
N GLY A 102 -5.32 -4.22 6.15
CA GLY A 102 -6.44 -3.57 6.83
C GLY A 102 -7.78 -3.97 6.25
N GLU A 103 -8.84 -3.29 6.69
CA GLU A 103 -10.15 -3.32 6.02
C GLU A 103 -10.14 -2.48 4.74
N ASP A 104 -9.39 -1.38 4.76
CA ASP A 104 -9.09 -0.54 3.61
C ASP A 104 -7.59 -0.30 3.49
N HIS A 105 -7.13 -0.07 2.26
CA HIS A 105 -5.72 -0.05 1.90
C HIS A 105 -5.44 1.21 1.11
N LEU A 106 -4.71 2.15 1.71
CA LEU A 106 -4.26 3.36 1.03
C LEU A 106 -2.75 3.32 0.81
N PHE A 107 -2.32 3.61 -0.40
CA PHE A 107 -0.91 3.70 -0.77
C PHE A 107 -0.60 5.06 -1.37
N VAL A 108 0.49 5.69 -0.94
CA VAL A 108 1.17 6.71 -1.73
C VAL A 108 2.02 6.02 -2.79
N VAL A 109 1.83 6.44 -4.04
CA VAL A 109 2.69 6.04 -5.15
C VAL A 109 3.70 7.14 -5.38
N LEU A 110 4.98 6.79 -5.29
CA LEU A 110 6.09 7.73 -5.40
C LEU A 110 6.48 7.96 -6.87
N GLY A 111 6.75 9.22 -7.19
CA GLY A 111 7.37 9.63 -8.44
C GLY A 111 8.89 9.48 -8.41
N SER A 112 9.52 9.80 -9.54
CA SER A 112 10.97 9.68 -9.73
C SER A 112 11.83 10.50 -8.76
N ARG A 113 11.26 11.53 -8.13
CA ARG A 113 11.93 12.42 -7.17
C ARG A 113 11.47 12.17 -5.72
N GLY A 114 10.69 11.12 -5.47
CA GLY A 114 10.16 10.76 -4.15
C GLY A 114 8.93 11.58 -3.73
N GLU A 115 8.33 12.34 -4.64
CA GLU A 115 7.06 13.03 -4.48
C GLU A 115 5.87 12.08 -4.57
N ALA A 116 4.73 12.43 -3.96
CA ALA A 116 3.48 11.70 -4.15
C ALA A 116 2.96 11.99 -5.56
N ARG A 117 3.12 11.04 -6.50
CA ARG A 117 2.58 11.16 -7.86
C ARG A 117 1.12 10.75 -7.94
N ALA A 118 0.70 9.83 -7.07
CA ALA A 118 -0.67 9.35 -6.98
C ALA A 118 -0.94 8.77 -5.58
N LEU A 119 -2.22 8.63 -5.26
CA LEU A 119 -2.72 7.80 -4.17
C LEU A 119 -3.53 6.64 -4.76
N ALA A 120 -3.53 5.50 -4.09
CA ALA A 120 -4.34 4.36 -4.49
C ALA A 120 -5.08 3.82 -3.26
N ARG A 121 -6.41 3.98 -3.25
CA ARG A 121 -7.30 3.40 -2.24
C ARG A 121 -7.93 2.14 -2.81
N PHE A 122 -7.89 1.06 -2.04
CA PHE A 122 -8.63 -0.17 -2.31
C PHE A 122 -9.46 -0.50 -1.08
N THR A 123 -10.74 -0.80 -1.28
CA THR A 123 -11.52 -1.45 -0.23
C THR A 123 -11.01 -2.87 0.01
N GLY A 124 -11.38 -3.48 1.14
CA GLY A 124 -11.01 -4.86 1.44
C GLY A 124 -11.47 -5.85 0.36
N ASP A 125 -12.62 -5.61 -0.29
CA ASP A 125 -13.12 -6.43 -1.39
C ASP A 125 -12.33 -6.22 -2.69
N GLU A 126 -12.06 -4.97 -3.05
CA GLU A 126 -11.22 -4.66 -4.23
C GLU A 126 -9.80 -5.20 -4.06
N TRP A 127 -9.24 -5.08 -2.86
CA TRP A 127 -7.96 -5.64 -2.50
C TRP A 127 -7.96 -7.15 -2.71
N ARG A 128 -8.93 -7.86 -2.11
CA ARG A 128 -9.09 -9.31 -2.27
C ARG A 128 -9.24 -9.71 -3.73
N ALA A 129 -9.98 -8.95 -4.53
CA ALA A 129 -10.11 -9.20 -5.96
C ALA A 129 -8.80 -8.95 -6.72
N LEU A 130 -8.04 -7.92 -6.34
CA LEU A 130 -6.79 -7.52 -6.98
C LEU A 130 -5.66 -8.54 -6.77
N VAL A 131 -5.58 -9.12 -5.56
CA VAL A 131 -4.46 -9.97 -5.13
C VAL A 131 -4.88 -11.41 -4.77
N GLY A 132 -6.13 -11.79 -5.01
CA GLY A 132 -6.68 -13.10 -4.63
C GLY A 132 -6.03 -14.29 -5.32
N ASP A 133 -5.32 -14.07 -6.43
CA ASP A 133 -4.53 -15.08 -7.13
C ASP A 133 -3.12 -15.25 -6.53
N ALA A 134 -2.69 -14.34 -5.66
CA ALA A 134 -1.36 -14.39 -5.08
C ALA A 134 -1.30 -15.48 -3.99
N PRO A 135 -0.23 -16.30 -3.97
CA PRO A 135 -0.02 -17.30 -2.92
C PRO A 135 -0.09 -16.67 -1.52
N THR A 136 -0.99 -17.21 -0.67
CA THR A 136 -1.23 -16.70 0.69
C THR A 136 -0.59 -17.61 1.72
N ASP A 137 0.07 -17.03 2.72
CA ASP A 137 0.48 -17.73 3.93
C ASP A 137 -0.39 -17.24 5.09
N GLY A 138 -1.51 -17.92 5.41
CA GLY A 138 -2.52 -17.41 6.36
C GLY A 138 -1.98 -17.02 7.74
N ARG A 139 -0.92 -17.69 8.22
CA ARG A 139 -0.21 -17.32 9.46
C ARG A 139 0.63 -16.06 9.33
N THR A 140 1.19 -15.78 8.15
CA THR A 140 1.98 -14.56 7.89
C THR A 140 1.13 -13.32 8.03
N ALA A 141 -0.08 -13.38 7.45
CA ALA A 141 -1.09 -12.34 7.57
C ALA A 141 -1.33 -12.00 9.06
N GLU A 142 -1.78 -12.98 9.84
CA GLU A 142 -2.11 -12.79 11.26
C GLU A 142 -0.98 -12.15 12.08
N VAL A 143 0.26 -12.61 11.87
CA VAL A 143 1.43 -12.05 12.54
C VAL A 143 1.69 -10.60 12.11
N PHE A 144 1.57 -10.31 10.80
CA PHE A 144 1.75 -8.96 10.29
C PHE A 144 0.71 -8.00 10.87
N ARG A 145 -0.57 -8.38 10.92
CA ARG A 145 -1.64 -7.54 11.49
C ARG A 145 -1.32 -7.09 12.92
N THR A 146 -0.83 -8.01 13.73
CA THR A 146 -0.51 -7.76 15.14
C THR A 146 0.69 -6.83 15.32
N GLN A 147 1.53 -6.70 14.29
CA GLN A 147 2.78 -5.93 14.34
C GLN A 147 2.85 -4.83 13.29
N ARG A 148 1.73 -4.47 12.66
CA ARG A 148 1.67 -3.58 11.49
C ARG A 148 2.37 -2.24 11.73
N ASP A 149 2.22 -1.70 12.93
CA ASP A 149 2.80 -0.41 13.33
C ASP A 149 4.35 -0.41 13.33
N LEU A 150 4.99 -1.57 13.21
CA LEU A 150 6.45 -1.69 13.07
C LEU A 150 6.94 -1.60 11.62
N PHE A 151 6.03 -1.68 10.66
CA PHE A 151 6.32 -1.73 9.22
C PHE A 151 5.88 -0.47 8.48
N VAL A 152 5.00 0.32 9.08
CA VAL A 152 4.45 1.52 8.46
C VAL A 152 5.02 2.75 9.19
N PRO A 153 5.49 3.78 8.46
CA PRO A 153 6.12 4.96 9.05
C PRO A 153 5.18 5.81 9.92
#